data_AF-A0A7S4D603-F1
#
_entry.id   AF-A0A7S4D603-F1
#
_cell.length_a   1.000
_cell.length_b   1.000
_cell.length_c   1.000
_cell.angle_alpha   90.00
_cell.angle_beta   90.00
_cell.angle_gamma   90.00
#
_symmetry.space_group_name_H-M   'P 1'
#
loop_
_entity.id
_entity.type
_entity.pdbx_description
1 polymer ?
#
loop_
_entity_poly.entity_id
_entity_poly.type
_entity_poly.pdbx_seq_one_letter_code
_entity_poly.pdbx_strand_id
1 'polypeptide(L)'
;MECIHGASGGGGGGGGMDRSSAAGSSTGALRFAGNRLKGIEAFMFNYQVTWPLSIVVSKRALTMYQLLFRHLFFSKHVERRLLTAWLDHQETKELDLRSAMAPTYSLRHRMLHFIQNFVYYMMFEVIEPRWHNLQEKISKVKNVDEILRHHDDFLLTCLKECLLTSQDLLKILTKLTTTCLLFADAARRFAASHAVDARGLLRDRALDELERNDRGAKQTKQTEMVNQIRKEKVEVQSGAVRRGLGAEAYRATLRRFADQFDALLADLLRRLHHEDGPPASSAGGGAAGTELGGGGGGAQYSSHLAALCDRLDYNGFFTANLYDHHHHQGEARG
;
A
#
# COMPACT_ATOMS: atom_id res chain seq x y z
N MET A 1 22.73 -11.12 20.43
CA MET A 1 22.02 -12.23 19.75
C MET A 1 23.01 -12.86 18.78
N GLU A 2 23.61 -13.96 19.21
CA GLU A 2 24.71 -14.65 18.55
C GLU A 2 24.26 -15.26 17.22
N CYS A 3 25.06 -15.04 16.18
CA CYS A 3 24.93 -15.71 14.88
C CYS A 3 25.86 -16.92 14.89
N ILE A 4 25.29 -18.12 14.85
CA ILE A 4 26.05 -19.36 14.69
C ILE A 4 26.12 -19.68 13.20
N HIS A 5 27.33 -19.62 12.63
CA HIS A 5 27.64 -20.11 11.30
C HIS A 5 27.76 -21.65 11.31
N GLY A 6 27.01 -22.32 10.44
CA GLY A 6 27.21 -23.71 10.07
C GLY A 6 27.72 -23.76 8.63
N ALA A 7 28.93 -24.29 8.45
CA ALA A 7 29.60 -24.45 7.17
C ALA A 7 29.51 -25.89 6.64
N SER A 8 29.60 -25.98 5.31
CA SER A 8 30.23 -27.07 4.53
C SER A 8 29.37 -28.21 3.97
N GLY A 9 29.64 -28.52 2.70
CA GLY A 9 29.24 -29.75 2.00
C GLY A 9 29.13 -29.59 0.48
N GLY A 10 30.25 -29.64 -0.24
CA GLY A 10 30.31 -29.64 -1.70
C GLY A 10 30.16 -31.03 -2.34
N GLY A 11 29.86 -31.06 -3.64
CA GLY A 11 29.88 -32.26 -4.48
C GLY A 11 29.32 -31.95 -5.88
N GLY A 12 30.13 -32.12 -6.92
CA GLY A 12 29.80 -31.72 -8.29
C GLY A 12 29.42 -32.85 -9.25
N GLY A 13 29.19 -32.47 -10.51
CA GLY A 13 29.42 -33.30 -11.69
C GLY A 13 28.17 -33.86 -12.40
N GLY A 14 28.09 -33.66 -13.73
CA GLY A 14 27.39 -34.54 -14.66
C GLY A 14 26.30 -33.89 -15.51
N GLY A 15 26.58 -33.66 -16.79
CA GLY A 15 25.60 -33.17 -17.79
C GLY A 15 24.77 -34.26 -18.45
N GLY A 16 23.73 -33.84 -19.18
CA GLY A 16 22.92 -34.66 -20.06
C GLY A 16 21.87 -33.81 -20.77
N MET A 17 21.92 -33.79 -22.11
CA MET A 17 20.96 -33.17 -23.00
C MET A 17 19.55 -33.70 -22.78
N ASP A 18 18.54 -32.82 -22.88
CA ASP A 18 17.26 -33.15 -23.53
C ASP A 18 16.69 -31.89 -24.21
N ARG A 19 16.63 -31.94 -25.53
CA ARG A 19 15.87 -31.01 -26.37
C ARG A 19 14.53 -31.65 -26.68
N SER A 20 13.42 -31.06 -26.23
CA SER A 20 12.13 -31.13 -26.92
C SER A 20 11.14 -30.09 -26.39
N SER A 21 10.78 -29.17 -27.29
CA SER A 21 9.45 -28.63 -27.57
C SER A 21 8.45 -28.40 -26.42
N ALA A 22 8.12 -27.11 -26.19
CA ALA A 22 6.74 -26.66 -26.06
C ALA A 22 6.68 -25.13 -26.19
N ALA A 23 6.01 -24.66 -27.25
CA ALA A 23 5.67 -23.25 -27.44
C ALA A 23 4.76 -22.78 -26.29
N GLY A 24 5.30 -21.92 -25.42
CA GLY A 24 4.62 -21.38 -24.25
C GLY A 24 3.87 -20.09 -24.58
N SER A 25 2.55 -20.15 -24.45
CA SER A 25 1.63 -19.02 -24.41
C SER A 25 2.07 -17.99 -23.35
N SER A 26 2.28 -16.75 -23.79
CA SER A 26 2.82 -15.65 -22.99
C SER A 26 1.74 -14.98 -22.13
N THR A 27 1.23 -15.68 -21.12
CA THR A 27 0.61 -15.02 -19.96
C THR A 27 1.71 -14.70 -18.96
N GLY A 28 2.33 -13.53 -19.14
CA GLY A 28 3.35 -12.98 -18.26
C GLY A 28 2.79 -12.54 -16.92
N ALA A 29 2.37 -13.50 -16.09
CA ALA A 29 2.27 -13.30 -14.66
C ALA A 29 3.60 -12.71 -14.18
N LEU A 30 3.55 -11.57 -13.48
CA LEU A 30 4.69 -11.03 -12.76
C LEU A 30 5.24 -12.14 -11.87
N ARG A 31 6.29 -12.83 -12.34
CA ARG A 31 6.94 -13.91 -11.62
C ARG A 31 7.42 -13.31 -10.31
N PHE A 32 6.84 -13.77 -9.20
CA PHE A 32 7.39 -13.65 -7.87
C PHE A 32 8.69 -14.46 -7.83
N ALA A 33 9.75 -13.92 -8.44
CA ALA A 33 11.06 -14.56 -8.44
C ALA A 33 11.60 -14.53 -7.01
N GLY A 34 11.57 -15.67 -6.32
CA GLY A 34 12.36 -16.03 -5.14
C GLY A 34 12.84 -14.87 -4.25
N ASN A 35 11.93 -14.08 -3.69
CA ASN A 35 12.33 -13.04 -2.75
C ASN A 35 12.77 -13.69 -1.44
N ARG A 36 14.06 -13.57 -1.11
CA ARG A 36 14.49 -13.67 0.29
C ARG A 36 13.64 -12.69 1.10
N LEU A 37 12.96 -13.18 2.15
CA LEU A 37 12.16 -12.34 3.03
C LEU A 37 13.02 -11.17 3.51
N LYS A 38 12.54 -9.94 3.28
CA LYS A 38 13.20 -8.75 3.79
C LYS A 38 12.97 -8.68 5.29
N GLY A 39 13.92 -8.14 6.05
CA GLY A 39 13.77 -8.00 7.52
C GLY A 39 12.49 -7.25 7.92
N ILE A 40 12.03 -6.31 7.09
CA ILE A 40 10.76 -5.59 7.26
C ILE A 40 9.52 -6.52 7.22
N GLU A 41 9.58 -7.59 6.42
CA GLU A 41 8.50 -8.59 6.28
C GLU A 41 8.56 -9.62 7.42
N ALA A 42 9.72 -9.83 8.04
CA ALA A 42 9.93 -10.74 9.16
C ALA A 42 9.77 -10.05 10.54
N PHE A 43 9.66 -8.72 10.58
CA PHE A 43 9.62 -7.96 11.82
C PHE A 43 8.35 -8.25 12.65
N MET A 44 8.53 -8.49 13.95
CA MET A 44 7.45 -8.79 14.89
C MET A 44 7.86 -8.39 16.30
N PHE A 45 6.94 -7.81 17.06
CA PHE A 45 7.14 -7.60 18.48
C PHE A 45 6.68 -8.81 19.28
N ASN A 46 7.46 -9.15 20.31
CA ASN A 46 7.08 -10.13 21.31
C ASN A 46 6.88 -9.42 22.64
N TYR A 47 5.87 -9.84 23.41
CA TYR A 47 5.58 -9.29 24.72
C TYR A 47 5.55 -10.42 25.75
N GLN A 48 6.45 -10.34 26.73
CA GLN A 48 6.53 -11.33 27.81
C GLN A 48 5.59 -10.91 28.94
N VAL A 49 4.58 -11.74 29.21
CA VAL A 49 3.58 -11.50 30.26
C VAL A 49 3.83 -12.47 31.40
N THR A 50 4.03 -11.95 32.60
CA THR A 50 4.15 -12.75 33.81
C THR A 50 2.77 -13.17 34.33
N TRP A 51 2.75 -14.24 35.12
CA TRP A 51 1.56 -14.59 35.89
C TRP A 51 1.27 -13.48 36.92
N PRO A 52 -0.01 -13.12 37.19
CA PRO A 52 -1.25 -13.73 36.70
C PRO A 52 -1.81 -13.14 35.41
N LEU A 53 -1.23 -12.06 34.88
CA LEU A 53 -1.76 -11.35 33.71
C LEU A 53 -1.77 -12.20 32.44
N SER A 54 -0.95 -13.25 32.37
CA SER A 54 -0.92 -14.22 31.29
C SER A 54 -2.23 -15.00 31.10
N ILE A 55 -3.13 -14.98 32.10
CA ILE A 55 -4.49 -15.52 31.99
C ILE A 55 -5.30 -14.69 30.99
N VAL A 56 -5.20 -13.36 31.08
CA VAL A 56 -5.92 -12.43 30.20
C VAL A 56 -5.17 -12.24 28.88
N VAL A 57 -3.89 -11.87 28.96
CA VAL A 57 -3.04 -11.69 27.79
C VAL A 57 -2.40 -13.03 27.43
N SER A 58 -3.25 -13.92 26.91
CA SER A 58 -2.86 -15.27 26.51
C SER A 58 -1.94 -15.26 25.28
N LYS A 59 -1.25 -16.39 25.03
CA LYS A 59 -0.47 -16.57 23.78
C LYS A 59 -1.32 -16.36 22.53
N ARG A 60 -2.60 -16.79 22.57
CA ARG A 60 -3.57 -16.58 21.48
C ARG A 60 -3.82 -15.09 21.25
N ALA A 61 -4.07 -14.33 22.31
CA ALA A 61 -4.24 -12.88 22.22
C ALA A 61 -3.00 -12.18 21.66
N LEU A 62 -1.80 -12.57 22.11
CA LEU A 62 -0.55 -12.05 21.58
C LEU A 62 -0.39 -12.32 20.08
N THR A 63 -0.77 -13.51 19.59
CA THR A 63 -0.78 -13.81 18.15
C THR A 63 -1.73 -12.88 17.39
N MET A 64 -2.93 -12.63 17.92
CA MET A 64 -3.90 -11.71 17.29
C MET A 64 -3.35 -10.27 17.22
N TYR A 65 -2.73 -9.78 18.31
CA TYR A 65 -2.04 -8.49 18.30
C TYR A 65 -0.88 -8.44 17.31
N GLN A 66 -0.09 -9.51 17.20
CA GLN A 66 1.01 -9.59 16.24
C GLN A 66 0.53 -9.54 14.79
N LEU A 67 -0.61 -10.19 14.48
CA LEU A 67 -1.22 -10.13 13.15
C LEU A 67 -1.68 -8.71 12.80
N LEU A 68 -2.41 -8.05 13.72
CA LEU A 68 -2.82 -6.66 13.56
C LEU A 68 -1.61 -5.73 13.36
N PHE A 69 -0.61 -5.87 14.23
CA PHE A 69 0.63 -5.11 14.15
C PHE A 69 1.31 -5.29 12.79
N ARG A 70 1.52 -6.53 12.34
CA ARG A 70 2.20 -6.82 11.07
C ARG A 70 1.45 -6.23 9.89
N HIS A 71 0.12 -6.30 9.90
CA HIS A 71 -0.72 -5.75 8.84
C HIS A 71 -0.62 -4.22 8.75
N LEU A 72 -0.76 -3.53 9.90
CA LEU A 72 -0.59 -2.09 9.99
C LEU A 72 0.83 -1.64 9.63
N PHE A 73 1.83 -2.34 10.16
CA PHE A 73 3.24 -2.01 9.97
C PHE A 73 3.64 -2.09 8.50
N PHE A 74 3.21 -3.14 7.80
CA PHE A 74 3.47 -3.28 6.38
C PHE A 74 2.78 -2.18 5.57
N SER A 75 1.52 -1.86 5.88
CA SER A 75 0.78 -0.79 5.22
C SER A 75 1.44 0.58 5.42
N LYS A 76 1.87 0.89 6.66
CA LYS A 76 2.66 2.09 6.99
C LYS A 76 4.02 2.11 6.30
N HIS A 77 4.67 0.96 6.13
CA HIS A 77 5.90 0.88 5.37
C HIS A 77 5.66 1.31 3.92
N VAL A 78 4.66 0.75 3.25
CA VAL A 78 4.33 1.10 1.86
C VAL A 78 3.92 2.56 1.70
N GLU A 79 3.13 3.11 2.62
CA GLU A 79 2.81 4.54 2.67
C GLU A 79 4.09 5.40 2.66
N ARG A 80 5.04 5.11 3.56
CA ARG A 80 6.32 5.83 3.62
C ARG A 80 7.12 5.69 2.32
N ARG A 81 7.13 4.50 1.70
CA ARG A 81 7.84 4.29 0.43
C ARG A 81 7.28 5.14 -0.71
N LEU A 82 5.96 5.28 -0.79
CA LEU A 82 5.30 6.15 -1.77
C LEU A 82 5.53 7.63 -1.49
N LEU A 83 5.58 8.04 -0.22
CA LEU A 83 5.95 9.40 0.18
C LEU A 83 7.41 9.73 -0.15
N THR A 84 8.35 8.81 0.07
CA THR A 84 9.74 8.99 -0.38
C THR A 84 9.82 9.15 -1.89
N ALA A 85 9.12 8.32 -2.66
CA ALA A 85 9.08 8.47 -4.12
C ALA A 85 8.46 9.82 -4.55
N TRP A 86 7.51 10.36 -3.77
CA TRP A 86 7.00 11.71 -3.99
C TRP A 86 8.07 12.77 -3.76
N LEU A 87 8.85 12.68 -2.67
CA LEU A 87 9.96 13.59 -2.41
C LEU A 87 10.99 13.57 -3.54
N ASP A 88 11.37 12.37 -4.00
CA ASP A 88 12.28 12.20 -5.15
C ASP A 88 11.71 12.90 -6.40
N HIS A 89 10.40 12.82 -6.64
CA HIS A 89 9.76 13.56 -7.74
C HIS A 89 9.75 15.08 -7.52
N GLN A 90 9.62 15.57 -6.28
CA GLN A 90 9.69 17.00 -5.98
C GLN A 90 11.06 17.58 -6.35
N GLU A 91 12.14 16.83 -6.15
CA GLU A 91 13.50 17.26 -6.53
C GLU A 91 13.64 17.46 -8.05
N THR A 92 12.81 16.80 -8.87
CA THR A 92 12.83 16.94 -10.34
C THR A 92 11.99 18.09 -10.89
N LYS A 93 11.34 18.89 -10.03
CA LYS A 93 10.46 20.01 -10.45
C LYS A 93 11.18 21.08 -11.29
N GLU A 94 12.46 21.31 -11.01
CA GLU A 94 13.28 22.32 -11.68
C GLU A 94 13.66 21.94 -13.12
N LEU A 95 13.32 20.72 -13.56
CA LEU A 95 13.69 20.17 -14.87
C LEU A 95 12.60 20.28 -15.93
N ASP A 96 11.48 20.96 -15.62
CA ASP A 96 10.30 21.11 -16.51
C ASP A 96 9.75 19.76 -17.04
N LEU A 97 9.91 18.68 -16.26
CA LEU A 97 9.50 17.32 -16.65
C LEU A 97 8.03 17.01 -16.40
N ARG A 98 7.22 18.04 -16.08
CA ARG A 98 5.86 17.85 -15.55
C ARG A 98 4.97 17.05 -16.49
N SER A 99 4.99 17.33 -17.78
CA SER A 99 4.20 16.62 -18.80
C SER A 99 4.67 15.16 -18.97
N ALA A 100 5.98 14.95 -19.07
CA ALA A 100 6.55 13.61 -19.27
C ALA A 100 6.34 12.68 -18.05
N MET A 101 6.39 13.24 -16.84
CA MET A 101 6.19 12.52 -15.58
C MET A 101 4.73 12.45 -15.13
N ALA A 102 3.81 13.17 -15.79
CA ALA A 102 2.41 13.24 -15.37
C ALA A 102 1.75 11.86 -15.18
N PRO A 103 1.95 10.87 -16.07
CA PRO A 103 1.40 9.52 -15.86
C PRO A 103 1.94 8.85 -14.59
N THR A 104 3.24 8.98 -14.32
CA THR A 104 3.89 8.43 -13.12
C THR A 104 3.39 9.13 -11.85
N TYR A 105 3.21 10.45 -11.90
CA TYR A 105 2.70 11.25 -10.79
C TYR A 105 1.26 10.89 -10.46
N SER A 106 0.43 10.70 -11.49
CA SER A 106 -0.97 10.30 -11.36
C SER A 106 -1.08 8.92 -10.71
N LEU A 107 -0.35 7.92 -11.22
CA LEU A 107 -0.37 6.57 -10.65
C LEU A 107 0.09 6.56 -9.18
N ARG A 108 1.21 7.23 -8.87
CA ARG A 108 1.69 7.38 -7.49
C ARG A 108 0.63 8.01 -6.60
N HIS A 109 -0.05 9.06 -7.07
CA HIS A 109 -1.08 9.75 -6.30
C HIS A 109 -2.24 8.81 -5.96
N ARG A 110 -2.74 8.04 -6.93
CA ARG A 110 -3.82 7.05 -6.73
C ARG A 110 -3.41 5.96 -5.74
N MET A 111 -2.20 5.41 -5.88
CA MET A 111 -1.65 4.41 -4.95
C MET A 111 -1.49 4.96 -3.53
N LEU A 112 -1.04 6.22 -3.41
CA LEU A 112 -0.88 6.88 -2.12
C LEU A 112 -2.24 7.15 -1.46
N HIS A 113 -3.21 7.63 -2.23
CA HIS A 113 -4.58 7.85 -1.77
C HIS A 113 -5.20 6.56 -1.22
N PHE A 114 -5.06 5.45 -1.94
CA PHE A 114 -5.51 4.14 -1.48
C PHE A 114 -4.89 3.76 -0.13
N ILE A 115 -3.54 3.74 -0.03
CA ILE A 115 -2.88 3.24 1.18
C ILE A 115 -3.13 4.15 2.39
N GLN A 116 -3.22 5.46 2.19
CA GLN A 116 -3.50 6.42 3.26
C GLN A 116 -4.91 6.24 3.81
N ASN A 117 -5.92 6.12 2.93
CA ASN A 117 -7.29 5.87 3.37
C ASN A 117 -7.44 4.51 4.04
N PHE A 118 -6.78 3.48 3.54
CA PHE A 118 -6.81 2.15 4.14
C PHE A 118 -6.18 2.14 5.55
N VAL A 119 -5.05 2.81 5.71
CA VAL A 119 -4.41 2.96 7.02
C VAL A 119 -5.25 3.81 7.98
N TYR A 120 -5.86 4.89 7.49
CA TYR A 120 -6.77 5.71 8.27
C TYR A 120 -7.95 4.88 8.78
N TYR A 121 -8.57 4.08 7.90
CA TYR A 121 -9.66 3.19 8.25
C TYR A 121 -9.27 2.22 9.38
N MET A 122 -8.17 1.49 9.22
CA MET A 122 -7.73 0.53 10.25
C MET A 122 -7.48 1.22 11.60
N MET A 123 -6.84 2.39 11.62
CA MET A 123 -6.51 3.07 12.86
C MET A 123 -7.72 3.74 13.51
N PHE A 124 -8.41 4.63 12.79
CA PHE A 124 -9.39 5.55 13.35
C PHE A 124 -10.83 5.05 13.27
N GLU A 125 -11.15 4.20 12.30
CA GLU A 125 -12.52 3.69 12.12
C GLU A 125 -12.70 2.28 12.64
N VAL A 126 -11.62 1.54 12.91
CA VAL A 126 -11.67 0.18 13.46
C VAL A 126 -11.03 0.13 14.84
N ILE A 127 -9.72 0.36 14.94
CA ILE A 127 -9.00 0.06 16.19
C ILE A 127 -9.35 1.05 17.31
N GLU A 128 -9.29 2.35 17.06
CA GLU A 128 -9.50 3.38 18.10
C GLU A 128 -10.90 3.28 18.75
N PRO A 129 -12.01 3.21 18.00
CA PRO A 129 -13.34 3.15 18.63
C PRO A 129 -13.55 1.84 19.41
N ARG A 130 -12.98 0.73 18.93
CA ARG A 130 -13.10 -0.60 19.55
C ARG A 130 -12.29 -0.64 20.83
N TRP A 131 -11.14 0.01 20.85
CA TRP A 131 -10.32 0.18 22.03
C TRP A 131 -11.02 1.01 23.11
N HIS A 132 -11.60 2.15 22.74
CA HIS A 132 -12.41 2.94 23.66
C HIS A 132 -13.57 2.13 24.26
N ASN A 133 -14.30 1.39 23.41
CA ASN A 133 -15.39 0.53 23.87
C ASN A 133 -14.90 -0.57 24.84
N LEU A 134 -13.74 -1.17 24.57
CA LEU A 134 -13.12 -2.14 25.48
C LEU A 134 -12.78 -1.50 26.83
N GLN A 135 -12.16 -0.32 26.83
CA GLN A 135 -11.81 0.39 28.07
C GLN A 135 -13.05 0.68 28.92
N GLU A 136 -14.13 1.15 28.30
CA GLU A 136 -15.40 1.40 29.00
C GLU A 136 -16.01 0.11 29.56
N LYS A 137 -16.02 -0.97 28.78
CA LYS A 137 -16.54 -2.28 29.22
C LYS A 137 -15.71 -2.83 30.38
N ILE A 138 -14.38 -2.87 30.26
CA ILE A 138 -13.46 -3.35 31.31
C ILE A 138 -13.59 -2.53 32.59
N SER A 139 -13.85 -1.22 32.53
CA SER A 139 -14.03 -0.40 33.74
C SER A 139 -15.25 -0.79 34.59
N LYS A 140 -16.20 -1.55 34.03
CA LYS A 140 -17.48 -1.92 34.65
C LYS A 140 -17.58 -3.41 35.03
N VAL A 141 -16.56 -4.21 34.67
CA VAL A 141 -16.58 -5.67 34.91
C VAL A 141 -16.48 -6.00 36.40
N LYS A 142 -17.06 -7.13 36.79
CA LYS A 142 -17.06 -7.61 38.18
C LYS A 142 -16.27 -8.89 38.41
N ASN A 143 -15.91 -9.58 37.34
CA ASN A 143 -15.19 -10.85 37.38
C ASN A 143 -14.17 -10.94 36.24
N VAL A 144 -13.26 -11.92 36.34
CA VAL A 144 -12.19 -12.12 35.37
C VAL A 144 -12.72 -12.68 34.05
N ASP A 145 -13.77 -13.51 34.08
CA ASP A 145 -14.36 -14.10 32.89
C ASP A 145 -14.95 -13.04 31.93
N GLU A 146 -15.54 -11.98 32.48
CA GLU A 146 -16.00 -10.82 31.71
C GLU A 146 -14.84 -10.09 31.03
N ILE A 147 -13.71 -9.92 31.71
CA ILE A 147 -12.50 -9.32 31.12
C ILE A 147 -12.02 -10.16 29.93
N LEU A 148 -11.92 -11.47 30.11
CA LEU A 148 -11.50 -12.40 29.05
C LEU A 148 -12.41 -12.30 27.83
N ARG A 149 -13.73 -12.33 28.05
CA ARG A 149 -14.72 -12.25 26.97
C ARG A 149 -14.65 -10.92 26.22
N HIS A 150 -14.58 -9.80 26.94
CA HIS A 150 -14.53 -8.48 26.29
C HIS A 150 -13.21 -8.26 25.53
N HIS A 151 -12.09 -8.77 26.05
CA HIS A 151 -10.80 -8.70 25.40
C HIS A 151 -10.72 -9.54 24.12
N ASP A 152 -11.23 -10.78 24.15
CA ASP A 152 -11.31 -11.63 22.97
C ASP A 152 -12.26 -11.07 21.91
N ASP A 153 -13.42 -10.54 22.32
CA ASP A 153 -14.39 -9.88 21.42
C ASP A 153 -13.76 -8.66 20.71
N PHE A 154 -13.03 -7.83 21.45
CA PHE A 154 -12.27 -6.70 20.89
C PHE A 154 -11.27 -7.16 19.82
N LEU A 155 -10.46 -8.18 20.12
CA LEU A 155 -9.43 -8.68 19.20
C LEU A 155 -10.02 -9.32 17.96
N LEU A 156 -11.04 -10.17 18.12
CA LEU A 156 -11.71 -10.83 17.00
C LEU A 156 -12.41 -9.82 16.09
N THR A 157 -13.07 -8.82 16.69
CA THR A 157 -13.69 -7.73 15.95
C THR A 157 -12.63 -6.93 15.19
N CYS A 158 -11.53 -6.51 15.82
CA CYS A 158 -10.46 -5.80 15.13
C CYS A 158 -9.87 -6.61 13.96
N LEU A 159 -9.65 -7.92 14.13
CA LEU A 159 -9.16 -8.78 13.05
C LEU A 159 -10.16 -8.87 11.89
N LYS A 160 -11.45 -9.06 12.20
CA LYS A 160 -12.51 -9.14 11.19
C LYS A 160 -12.61 -7.84 10.41
N GLU A 161 -12.69 -6.72 11.12
CA GLU A 161 -12.93 -5.41 10.53
C GLU A 161 -11.67 -4.85 9.83
N CYS A 162 -10.46 -5.23 10.25
CA CYS A 162 -9.24 -4.98 9.47
C CYS A 162 -9.08 -5.91 8.26
N LEU A 163 -10.12 -6.69 7.90
CA LEU A 163 -10.15 -7.56 6.72
C LEU A 163 -9.11 -8.72 6.78
N LEU A 164 -8.68 -9.12 7.97
CA LEU A 164 -7.70 -10.20 8.18
C LEU A 164 -8.34 -11.59 8.25
N THR A 165 -9.66 -11.68 8.39
CA THR A 165 -10.38 -12.96 8.50
C THR A 165 -10.85 -13.51 7.15
N SER A 166 -11.09 -12.64 6.16
CA SER A 166 -11.46 -13.05 4.80
C SER A 166 -10.21 -13.33 3.97
N GLN A 167 -9.99 -14.61 3.64
CA GLN A 167 -8.81 -15.03 2.90
C GLN A 167 -8.72 -14.36 1.52
N ASP A 168 -9.86 -14.12 0.89
CA ASP A 168 -9.91 -13.55 -0.46
C ASP A 168 -9.65 -12.05 -0.47
N LEU A 169 -10.25 -11.30 0.46
CA LEU A 169 -9.94 -9.87 0.65
C LEU A 169 -8.47 -9.68 1.02
N LEU A 170 -7.96 -10.51 1.94
CA LEU A 170 -6.56 -10.44 2.36
C LEU A 170 -5.58 -10.71 1.20
N LYS A 171 -5.87 -11.68 0.34
CA LYS A 171 -5.06 -11.96 -0.87
C LYS A 171 -5.01 -10.74 -1.79
N ILE A 172 -6.15 -10.08 -2.02
CA ILE A 172 -6.25 -8.91 -2.90
C ILE A 172 -5.53 -7.72 -2.29
N LEU A 173 -5.77 -7.40 -1.01
CA LEU A 173 -5.08 -6.34 -0.27
C LEU A 173 -3.57 -6.54 -0.26
N THR A 174 -3.11 -7.78 -0.06
CA THR A 174 -1.68 -8.11 -0.12
C THR A 174 -1.12 -7.81 -1.50
N LYS A 175 -1.76 -8.31 -2.57
CA LYS A 175 -1.32 -8.04 -3.95
C LYS A 175 -1.33 -6.54 -4.28
N LEU A 176 -2.35 -5.82 -3.85
CA LEU A 176 -2.51 -4.39 -4.09
C LEU A 176 -1.39 -3.60 -3.38
N THR A 177 -1.18 -3.87 -2.09
CA THR A 177 -0.12 -3.23 -1.28
C THR A 177 1.28 -3.57 -1.79
N THR A 178 1.52 -4.82 -2.22
CA THR A 178 2.77 -5.21 -2.87
C THR A 178 2.97 -4.51 -4.21
N THR A 179 1.91 -4.32 -5.01
CA THR A 179 1.98 -3.58 -6.28
C THR A 179 2.42 -2.14 -6.04
N CYS A 180 1.85 -1.48 -5.03
CA CYS A 180 2.28 -0.14 -4.57
C CYS A 180 3.76 -0.10 -4.17
N LEU A 181 4.22 -1.10 -3.41
CA LEU A 181 5.62 -1.19 -2.97
C LEU A 181 6.58 -1.38 -4.15
N LEU A 182 6.25 -2.28 -5.08
CA LEU A 182 7.06 -2.55 -6.28
C LEU A 182 7.13 -1.34 -7.20
N PHE A 183 6.01 -0.62 -7.35
CA PHE A 183 5.98 0.66 -8.07
C PHE A 183 6.89 1.69 -7.39
N ALA A 184 6.81 1.87 -6.07
CA ALA A 184 7.67 2.81 -5.35
C ALA A 184 9.16 2.45 -5.48
N ASP A 185 9.52 1.16 -5.42
CA ASP A 185 10.87 0.66 -5.67
C ASP A 185 11.33 0.95 -7.12
N ALA A 186 10.44 0.79 -8.11
CA ALA A 186 10.75 1.07 -9.51
C ALA A 186 10.91 2.57 -9.78
N ALA A 187 10.01 3.40 -9.27
CA ALA A 187 10.06 4.86 -9.37
C ALA A 187 11.34 5.42 -8.75
N ARG A 188 11.72 4.94 -7.57
CA ARG A 188 12.96 5.35 -6.90
C ARG A 188 14.20 4.89 -7.67
N ARG A 189 14.21 3.67 -8.24
CA ARG A 189 15.33 3.22 -9.11
C ARG A 189 15.46 4.07 -10.37
N PHE A 190 14.33 4.45 -10.96
CA PHE A 190 14.31 5.38 -12.08
C PHE A 190 14.90 6.73 -11.68
N ALA A 191 14.41 7.31 -10.57
CA ALA A 191 14.93 8.56 -10.02
C ALA A 191 16.43 8.49 -9.70
N ALA A 192 16.93 7.38 -9.14
CA ALA A 192 18.34 7.19 -8.81
C ALA A 192 19.24 7.03 -10.05
N SER A 193 18.79 6.28 -11.06
CA SER A 193 19.53 6.09 -12.32
C SER A 193 19.58 7.35 -13.18
N HIS A 194 18.57 8.20 -13.01
CA HIS A 194 18.46 9.49 -13.67
C HIS A 194 18.62 10.62 -12.65
N ALA A 195 19.32 10.36 -11.54
CA ALA A 195 19.55 11.34 -10.48
C ALA A 195 20.45 12.43 -11.03
N VAL A 196 19.78 13.40 -11.62
CA VAL A 196 20.26 14.73 -11.86
C VAL A 196 20.78 15.26 -10.52
N ASP A 197 21.90 15.98 -10.52
CA ASP A 197 22.43 16.73 -9.38
C ASP A 197 21.46 17.86 -8.99
N ALA A 198 20.22 17.50 -8.65
CA ALA A 198 19.13 18.39 -8.28
C ALA A 198 19.47 19.11 -6.98
N ARG A 199 20.20 18.44 -6.08
CA ARG A 199 20.77 19.08 -4.89
C ARG A 199 21.82 20.11 -5.24
N GLY A 200 22.69 19.86 -6.22
CA GLY A 200 23.60 20.87 -6.75
C GLY A 200 22.84 22.03 -7.37
N LEU A 201 21.81 21.78 -8.19
CA LEU A 201 20.99 22.84 -8.79
C LEU A 201 20.24 23.68 -7.74
N LEU A 202 19.73 23.06 -6.67
CA LEU A 202 19.08 23.76 -5.55
C LEU A 202 20.09 24.55 -4.72
N ARG A 203 21.29 24.00 -4.49
CA ARG A 203 22.40 24.71 -3.84
C ARG A 203 22.86 25.90 -4.67
N ASP A 204 23.02 25.70 -5.98
CA ASP A 204 23.40 26.75 -6.93
C ASP A 204 22.33 27.86 -6.95
N ARG A 205 21.03 27.51 -6.92
CA ARG A 205 19.93 28.50 -6.79
C ARG A 205 20.00 29.27 -5.47
N ALA A 206 20.21 28.57 -4.34
CA ALA A 206 20.29 29.21 -3.04
C ALA A 206 21.50 30.15 -2.93
N LEU A 207 22.65 29.76 -3.49
CA LEU A 207 23.84 30.60 -3.58
C LEU A 207 23.58 31.84 -4.44
N ASP A 208 22.92 31.69 -5.59
CA ASP A 208 22.53 32.82 -6.46
C ASP A 208 21.55 33.78 -5.76
N GLU A 209 20.59 33.27 -5.00
CA GLU A 209 19.66 34.11 -4.21
C GLU A 209 20.39 34.91 -3.12
N LEU A 210 21.38 34.29 -2.47
CA LEU A 210 22.24 34.98 -1.50
C LEU A 210 23.14 36.02 -2.18
N GLU A 211 23.75 35.71 -3.31
CA GLU A 211 24.59 36.66 -4.06
C GLU A 211 23.79 37.85 -4.63
N ARG A 212 22.53 37.64 -5.05
CA ARG A 212 21.63 38.72 -5.51
C ARG A 212 21.20 39.64 -4.37
N ASN A 213 21.05 39.12 -3.17
CA ASN A 213 20.70 39.94 -1.99
C ASN A 213 21.90 40.78 -1.49
N ASP A 214 23.14 40.34 -1.75
CA ASP A 214 24.36 41.02 -1.31
C ASP A 214 24.88 42.06 -2.33
N ARG A 215 24.69 41.82 -3.64
CA ARG A 215 25.14 42.74 -4.71
C ARG A 215 23.97 43.55 -5.28
N GLY A 216 23.81 44.79 -4.81
CA GLY A 216 22.87 45.74 -5.41
C GLY A 216 23.08 45.91 -6.93
N ALA A 217 22.05 45.60 -7.72
CA ALA A 217 21.70 45.98 -9.11
C ALA A 217 22.78 46.17 -10.22
N LYS A 218 24.08 45.92 -10.01
CA LYS A 218 25.13 46.18 -11.03
C LYS A 218 26.09 45.01 -11.20
N GLN A 219 25.69 43.99 -11.96
CA GLN A 219 26.58 43.07 -12.71
C GLN A 219 25.78 42.15 -13.67
N THR A 220 25.10 42.73 -14.67
CA THR A 220 24.16 42.01 -15.56
C THR A 220 24.81 40.88 -16.38
N LYS A 221 26.03 41.09 -16.91
CA LYS A 221 26.69 40.11 -17.80
C LYS A 221 27.18 38.84 -17.10
N GLN A 222 27.68 38.96 -15.87
CA GLN A 222 28.15 37.79 -15.10
C GLN A 222 26.95 36.94 -14.65
N THR A 223 25.87 37.58 -14.19
CA THR A 223 24.61 36.92 -13.85
C THR A 223 23.96 36.27 -15.07
N GLU A 224 24.00 36.91 -16.25
CA GLU A 224 23.51 36.32 -17.51
C GLU A 224 24.31 35.07 -17.91
N MET A 225 25.65 35.11 -17.80
CA MET A 225 26.50 33.95 -18.11
C MET A 225 26.24 32.76 -17.18
N VAL A 226 26.11 33.02 -15.86
CA VAL A 226 25.78 31.99 -14.87
C VAL A 226 24.39 31.39 -15.14
N ASN A 227 23.40 32.24 -15.44
CA ASN A 227 22.05 31.79 -15.80
C ASN A 227 22.05 30.93 -17.08
N GLN A 228 22.88 31.26 -18.07
CA GLN A 228 23.00 30.51 -19.33
C GLN A 228 23.60 29.11 -19.10
N ILE A 229 24.71 29.01 -18.36
CA ILE A 229 25.35 27.74 -18.00
C ILE A 229 24.37 26.85 -17.22
N ARG A 230 23.60 27.46 -16.30
CA ARG A 230 22.58 26.75 -15.53
C ARG A 230 21.47 26.21 -16.42
N LYS A 231 20.97 27.02 -17.36
CA LYS A 231 19.92 26.62 -18.30
C LYS A 231 20.39 25.45 -19.16
N GLU A 232 21.63 25.48 -19.64
CA GLU A 232 22.23 24.38 -20.40
C GLU A 232 22.39 23.11 -19.55
N LYS A 233 22.86 23.23 -18.30
CA LYS A 233 22.96 22.09 -17.36
C LYS A 233 21.60 21.44 -17.11
N VAL A 234 20.56 22.26 -16.86
CA VAL A 234 19.17 21.81 -16.69
C VAL A 234 18.65 21.13 -17.96
N GLU A 235 18.93 21.67 -19.15
CA GLU A 235 18.44 21.12 -20.42
C GLU A 235 19.08 19.78 -20.78
N VAL A 236 20.39 19.63 -20.57
CA VAL A 236 21.11 18.36 -20.76
C VAL A 236 20.55 17.28 -19.82
N GLN A 237 20.33 17.66 -18.55
CA GLN A 237 19.81 16.77 -17.53
C GLN A 237 18.35 16.39 -17.78
N SER A 238 17.48 17.36 -18.07
CA SER A 238 16.07 17.12 -18.40
C SER A 238 15.94 16.26 -19.66
N GLY A 239 16.78 16.48 -20.67
CA GLY A 239 16.80 15.68 -21.90
C GLY A 239 17.11 14.20 -21.66
N ALA A 240 18.04 13.88 -20.76
CA ALA A 240 18.34 12.50 -20.37
C ALA A 240 17.14 11.83 -19.68
N VAL A 241 16.49 12.53 -18.74
CA VAL A 241 15.29 12.01 -18.07
C VAL A 241 14.13 11.83 -19.06
N ARG A 242 13.90 12.80 -19.97
CA ARG A 242 12.86 12.69 -21.02
C ARG A 242 13.08 11.48 -21.91
N ARG A 243 14.32 11.18 -22.30
CA ARG A 243 14.64 9.95 -23.07
C ARG A 243 14.34 8.69 -22.27
N GLY A 244 14.70 8.65 -20.98
CA GLY A 244 14.38 7.54 -20.09
C GLY A 244 12.87 7.32 -19.93
N LEU A 245 12.10 8.40 -19.75
CA LEU A 245 10.64 8.37 -19.65
C LEU A 245 9.95 8.02 -20.97
N GLY A 246 10.56 8.42 -22.08
CA GLY A 246 10.10 8.12 -23.43
C GLY A 246 10.37 6.67 -23.87
N ALA A 247 11.29 5.98 -23.19
CA ALA A 247 11.60 4.58 -23.49
C ALA A 247 10.37 3.69 -23.33
N GLU A 248 10.05 2.91 -24.37
CA GLU A 248 8.84 2.07 -24.37
C GLU A 248 8.85 1.06 -23.21
N ALA A 249 10.03 0.59 -22.80
CA ALA A 249 10.18 -0.30 -21.64
C ALA A 249 9.65 0.33 -20.33
N TYR A 250 9.92 1.62 -20.09
CA TYR A 250 9.42 2.33 -18.91
C TYR A 250 7.91 2.54 -19.01
N ARG A 251 7.42 3.01 -20.16
CA ARG A 251 5.99 3.26 -20.42
C ARG A 251 5.16 1.99 -20.27
N ALA A 252 5.63 0.88 -20.84
CA ALA A 252 4.99 -0.42 -20.71
C ALA A 252 4.96 -0.90 -19.25
N THR A 253 6.06 -0.71 -18.51
CA THR A 253 6.11 -1.05 -17.08
C THR A 253 5.12 -0.23 -16.26
N LEU A 254 5.03 1.08 -16.53
CA LEU A 254 4.10 1.98 -15.86
C LEU A 254 2.63 1.60 -16.15
N ARG A 255 2.30 1.32 -17.42
CA ARG A 255 0.97 0.84 -17.83
C ARG A 255 0.61 -0.45 -17.08
N ARG A 256 1.51 -1.43 -17.04
CA ARG A 256 1.30 -2.69 -16.31
C ARG A 256 1.00 -2.46 -14.82
N PHE A 257 1.71 -1.54 -14.17
CA PHE A 257 1.42 -1.18 -12.77
C PHE A 257 0.05 -0.51 -12.62
N ALA A 258 -0.32 0.39 -13.53
CA ALA A 258 -1.62 1.05 -13.52
C ALA A 258 -2.76 0.04 -13.71
N ASP A 259 -2.70 -0.77 -14.76
CA ASP A 259 -3.73 -1.76 -15.10
C ASP A 259 -3.89 -2.78 -13.97
N GLN A 260 -2.78 -3.25 -13.40
CA GLN A 260 -2.81 -4.20 -12.28
C GLN A 260 -3.41 -3.56 -11.02
N PHE A 261 -3.00 -2.33 -10.69
CA PHE A 261 -3.54 -1.61 -9.53
C PHE A 261 -5.04 -1.38 -9.68
N ASP A 262 -5.48 -0.95 -10.85
CA ASP A 262 -6.87 -0.63 -11.15
C ASP A 262 -7.76 -1.87 -11.12
N ALA A 263 -7.30 -2.97 -11.71
CA ALA A 263 -8.01 -4.25 -11.68
C ALA A 263 -8.14 -4.79 -10.24
N LEU A 264 -7.07 -4.71 -9.45
CA LEU A 264 -7.08 -5.18 -8.05
C LEU A 264 -7.96 -4.30 -7.16
N LEU A 265 -7.92 -2.97 -7.34
CA LEU A 265 -8.75 -2.04 -6.57
C LEU A 265 -10.23 -2.20 -6.92
N ALA A 266 -10.56 -2.36 -8.21
CA ALA A 266 -11.93 -2.64 -8.63
C ALA A 266 -12.44 -3.98 -8.08
N ASP A 267 -11.60 -5.02 -8.04
CA ASP A 267 -11.97 -6.32 -7.44
C ASP A 267 -12.16 -6.23 -5.93
N LEU A 268 -11.31 -5.45 -5.24
CA LEU A 268 -11.47 -5.16 -3.81
C LEU A 268 -12.81 -4.46 -3.55
N LEU A 269 -13.10 -3.38 -4.25
CA LEU A 269 -14.34 -2.61 -4.08
C LEU A 269 -15.57 -3.47 -4.37
N ARG A 270 -15.57 -4.29 -5.44
CA ARG A 270 -16.68 -5.21 -5.72
C ARG A 270 -16.94 -6.20 -4.59
N ARG A 271 -15.88 -6.74 -3.97
CA ARG A 271 -16.01 -7.71 -2.88
C ARG A 271 -16.43 -7.05 -1.57
N LEU A 272 -15.94 -5.85 -1.28
CA LEU A 272 -16.37 -5.09 -0.11
C LEU A 272 -17.88 -4.78 -0.19
N HIS A 273 -18.38 -4.31 -1.34
CA HIS A 273 -19.82 -4.09 -1.52
C HIS A 273 -20.66 -5.37 -1.41
N HIS A 274 -20.11 -6.54 -1.75
CA HIS A 274 -20.82 -7.82 -1.59
C HIS A 274 -20.86 -8.27 -0.12
N GLU A 275 -19.85 -7.94 0.69
CA GLU A 275 -19.87 -8.17 2.15
C GLU A 275 -20.85 -7.21 2.86
N ASP A 276 -21.19 -6.07 2.25
CA ASP A 276 -22.22 -5.13 2.70
C ASP A 276 -23.67 -5.54 2.30
N GLY A 277 -23.83 -6.51 1.40
CA GLY A 277 -25.14 -6.99 0.97
C GLY A 277 -25.84 -7.86 2.04
N PRO A 278 -27.19 -7.87 2.10
CA PRO A 278 -27.89 -8.75 3.03
C PRO A 278 -27.53 -10.22 2.77
N PRO A 279 -27.36 -11.06 3.81
CA PRO A 279 -27.09 -12.47 3.60
C PRO A 279 -28.22 -13.05 2.76
N ALA A 280 -27.87 -13.70 1.65
CA ALA A 280 -28.82 -14.38 0.78
C ALA A 280 -29.72 -15.26 1.65
N SER A 281 -31.02 -14.97 1.62
CA SER A 281 -32.05 -15.67 2.36
C SER A 281 -32.07 -17.15 1.97
N SER A 282 -31.43 -18.01 2.78
CA SER A 282 -31.78 -19.42 2.78
C SER A 282 -33.12 -19.58 3.48
N ALA A 283 -34.17 -19.67 2.67
CA ALA A 283 -35.47 -20.16 3.08
C ALA A 283 -35.35 -21.54 3.76
N GLY A 284 -35.89 -21.66 4.97
CA GLY A 284 -35.97 -22.92 5.72
C GLY A 284 -36.27 -22.67 7.18
N GLY A 285 -37.54 -22.74 7.55
CA GLY A 285 -38.07 -22.23 8.82
C GLY A 285 -37.76 -23.04 10.09
N GLY A 286 -38.11 -22.41 11.22
CA GLY A 286 -38.59 -23.12 12.40
C GLY A 286 -37.80 -22.90 13.70
N ALA A 287 -38.52 -22.30 14.65
CA ALA A 287 -38.40 -22.43 16.11
C ALA A 287 -37.45 -21.47 16.88
N ALA A 288 -38.09 -20.89 17.91
CA ALA A 288 -37.62 -19.84 18.78
C ALA A 288 -36.54 -20.29 19.78
N GLY A 289 -35.62 -19.37 20.09
CA GLY A 289 -34.62 -19.53 21.16
C GLY A 289 -33.89 -18.21 21.42
N THR A 290 -34.41 -17.44 22.37
CA THR A 290 -33.80 -16.37 23.18
C THR A 290 -32.43 -15.82 22.73
N GLU A 291 -32.41 -14.72 21.97
CA GLU A 291 -31.19 -13.95 21.73
C GLU A 291 -30.98 -12.87 22.80
N LEU A 292 -29.93 -13.03 23.59
CA LEU A 292 -29.34 -11.98 24.42
C LEU A 292 -28.28 -11.23 23.61
N GLY A 293 -28.59 -9.96 23.30
CA GLY A 293 -27.64 -8.84 23.17
C GLY A 293 -26.45 -8.97 22.20
N GLY A 294 -26.65 -8.56 20.95
CA GLY A 294 -25.53 -8.40 19.98
C GLY A 294 -25.83 -7.56 18.72
N GLY A 295 -26.94 -6.82 18.67
CA GLY A 295 -27.46 -6.24 17.40
C GLY A 295 -26.79 -4.96 16.87
N GLY A 296 -25.83 -4.36 17.58
CA GLY A 296 -25.25 -3.06 17.17
C GLY A 296 -24.05 -3.14 16.21
N GLY A 297 -23.28 -4.23 16.27
CA GLY A 297 -21.99 -4.31 15.57
C GLY A 297 -22.09 -4.47 14.05
N GLY A 298 -23.11 -5.18 13.55
CA GLY A 298 -23.27 -5.45 12.11
C GLY A 298 -23.60 -4.19 11.29
N ALA A 299 -24.48 -3.33 11.81
CA ALA A 299 -24.83 -2.07 11.15
C ALA A 299 -23.67 -1.07 11.16
N GLN A 300 -22.91 -1.01 12.26
CA GLN A 300 -21.74 -0.15 12.36
C GLN A 300 -20.60 -0.65 11.45
N TYR A 301 -20.38 -1.97 11.37
CA TYR A 301 -19.42 -2.57 10.45
C TYR A 301 -19.70 -2.20 8.99
N SER A 302 -20.95 -2.38 8.53
CA SER A 302 -21.34 -2.04 7.17
C SER A 302 -21.25 -0.54 6.87
N SER A 303 -21.60 0.31 7.85
CA SER A 303 -21.48 1.77 7.71
C SER A 303 -20.04 2.24 7.48
N HIS A 304 -19.06 1.70 8.21
CA HIS A 304 -17.65 2.08 8.05
C HIS A 304 -17.02 1.47 6.79
N LEU A 305 -17.46 0.29 6.35
CA LEU A 305 -17.04 -0.28 5.06
C LEU A 305 -17.54 0.55 3.88
N ALA A 306 -18.81 0.96 3.89
CA ALA A 306 -19.35 1.89 2.89
C ALA A 306 -18.55 3.21 2.86
N ALA A 307 -18.26 3.79 4.03
CA ALA A 307 -17.44 5.00 4.12
C ALA A 307 -16.00 4.79 3.62
N LEU A 308 -15.43 3.59 3.78
CA LEU A 308 -14.16 3.23 3.17
C LEU A 308 -14.29 3.13 1.64
N CYS A 309 -15.31 2.42 1.13
CA CYS A 309 -15.57 2.30 -0.31
C CYS A 309 -15.71 3.67 -0.98
N ASP A 310 -16.50 4.58 -0.40
CA ASP A 310 -16.67 5.95 -0.89
C ASP A 310 -15.34 6.72 -0.96
N ARG A 311 -14.49 6.59 0.07
CA ARG A 311 -13.17 7.22 0.10
C ARG A 311 -12.17 6.56 -0.84
N LEU A 312 -12.29 5.27 -1.08
CA LEU A 312 -11.42 4.54 -2.01
C LEU A 312 -11.81 4.79 -3.47
N ASP A 313 -13.09 5.08 -3.72
CA ASP A 313 -13.61 5.45 -5.02
C ASP A 313 -13.20 6.88 -5.40
N TYR A 314 -12.02 6.98 -6.00
CA TYR A 314 -11.36 8.21 -6.39
C TYR A 314 -12.25 9.11 -7.27
N ASN A 315 -13.04 10.00 -6.65
CA ASN A 315 -14.02 10.88 -7.31
C ASN A 315 -14.97 10.13 -8.27
N GLY A 316 -15.41 8.93 -7.91
CA GLY A 316 -16.32 8.14 -8.76
C GLY A 316 -15.66 7.43 -9.95
N PHE A 317 -14.32 7.44 -10.04
CA PHE A 317 -13.59 6.82 -11.16
C PHE A 317 -13.86 5.32 -11.28
N PHE A 318 -14.01 4.62 -10.16
CA PHE A 318 -14.22 3.18 -10.16
C PHE A 318 -15.70 2.83 -10.19
N THR A 319 -16.58 3.60 -9.53
CA THR A 319 -18.03 3.41 -9.69
C THR A 319 -18.47 3.62 -11.13
N ALA A 320 -18.01 4.66 -11.84
CA ALA A 320 -18.36 4.87 -13.25
C ALA A 320 -17.94 3.70 -14.16
N ASN A 321 -16.73 3.16 -13.98
CA ASN A 321 -16.25 2.01 -14.76
C ASN A 321 -16.89 0.68 -14.33
N LEU A 322 -17.36 0.54 -13.08
CA LEU A 322 -18.08 -0.62 -12.59
C LEU A 322 -19.52 -0.67 -13.16
N TYR A 323 -20.18 0.48 -13.33
CA TYR A 323 -21.49 0.58 -13.98
C TYR A 323 -21.43 0.24 -15.48
N ASP A 324 -20.37 0.64 -16.20
CA ASP A 324 -20.20 0.30 -17.63
C ASP A 324 -20.07 -1.21 -17.88
N HIS A 325 -19.50 -1.97 -16.95
CA HIS A 325 -19.40 -3.43 -17.08
C HIS A 325 -20.74 -4.16 -16.88
N HIS A 326 -21.66 -3.58 -16.12
CA HIS A 326 -23.02 -4.11 -15.98
C HIS A 326 -23.88 -3.82 -17.22
N HIS A 327 -23.68 -2.68 -17.89
CA HIS A 327 -24.41 -2.36 -19.12
C HIS A 327 -24.01 -3.25 -20.30
N HIS A 328 -22.72 -3.55 -20.47
CA HIS A 328 -22.26 -4.40 -21.56
C HIS A 328 -22.54 -5.91 -21.37
N GLN A 329 -22.71 -6.40 -20.14
CA GLN A 329 -23.17 -7.78 -19.92
C GLN A 329 -24.69 -7.94 -20.08
N GLY A 330 -25.47 -6.86 -19.99
CA GLY A 330 -26.91 -6.85 -20.27
C GLY A 330 -27.24 -6.84 -21.76
N GLU A 331 -26.43 -6.16 -22.59
CA GLU A 331 -26.67 -6.07 -24.05
C GLU A 331 -26.17 -7.28 -24.85
N ALA A 332 -25.32 -8.14 -24.28
CA ALA A 332 -24.88 -9.38 -24.93
C ALA A 332 -25.84 -10.57 -24.73
N ARG A 333 -26.98 -10.36 -24.06
CA ARG A 333 -28.02 -11.37 -23.81
C ARG A 333 -29.44 -10.90 -24.18
N GLY A 334 -29.56 -9.84 -24.98
CA GLY A 334 -30.82 -9.38 -25.59
C GLY A 334 -31.00 -9.92 -26.99
#